data_AF-A0A924H1D2-F1
#
_entry.id   AF-A0A924H1D2-F1
#
_cell.length_a   1.000
_cell.length_b   1.000
_cell.length_c   1.000
_cell.angle_alpha   90.00
_cell.angle_beta   90.00
_cell.angle_gamma   90.00
#
_symmetry.space_group_name_H-M   'P 1'
#
loop_
_entity.id
_entity.type
_entity.pdbx_description
1 polymer ?
#
loop_
_entity_poly.entity_id
_entity_poly.type
_entity_poly.pdbx_seq_one_letter_code
_entity_poly.pdbx_strand_id
1 'polypeptide(L)'
;MTYESTLPRTILPELLAESQEQLHKTDEQIAKEVGFTQTNVYTMIKQGTLKMPIDKVEALAKAIDYPAADLLRLVLRDNMPDVLAAIERIWTGLALTGNEKKLVESYRYLAKGRDVAPLVMDGQSIIALAAA
;
A
#
# COMPACT_ATOMS: atom_id res chain seq x y z
N MET A 1 -12.63 0.26 -16.82
CA MET A 1 -11.19 -0.03 -16.76
C MET A 1 -10.96 -0.75 -15.44
N THR A 2 -10.97 -2.09 -15.46
CA THR A 2 -10.82 -2.93 -14.28
C THR A 2 -9.38 -2.82 -13.81
N TYR A 3 -9.17 -2.35 -12.59
CA TYR A 3 -7.88 -2.47 -11.91
C TYR A 3 -7.63 -3.97 -11.76
N GLU A 4 -6.86 -4.57 -12.67
CA GLU A 4 -6.36 -5.91 -12.44
C GLU A 4 -5.51 -5.84 -11.19
N SER A 5 -6.10 -6.36 -10.12
CA SER A 5 -5.51 -6.48 -8.81
C SER A 5 -4.25 -7.33 -8.95
N THR A 6 -3.10 -6.68 -9.06
CA THR A 6 -1.78 -7.31 -8.85
C THR A 6 -1.60 -7.81 -7.43
N LEU A 7 -2.60 -7.62 -6.55
CA LEU A 7 -2.60 -8.27 -5.25
C LEU A 7 -2.62 -9.78 -5.48
N PRO A 8 -1.70 -10.53 -4.87
CA PRO A 8 -1.81 -11.97 -4.85
C PRO A 8 -3.20 -12.36 -4.31
N ARG A 9 -3.77 -13.46 -4.82
CA ARG A 9 -5.07 -14.00 -4.35
C ARG A 9 -5.05 -14.39 -2.86
N THR A 10 -3.89 -14.31 -2.24
CA THR A 10 -3.55 -14.61 -0.85
C THR A 10 -4.35 -13.77 0.14
N ILE A 11 -4.77 -14.41 1.23
CA ILE A 11 -5.42 -13.78 2.39
C ILE A 11 -4.38 -13.35 3.43
N LEU A 12 -4.73 -12.41 4.32
CA LEU A 12 -3.78 -11.85 5.29
C LEU A 12 -2.97 -12.91 6.08
N PRO A 13 -3.58 -13.98 6.62
CA PRO A 13 -2.86 -15.08 7.29
C PRO A 13 -1.72 -15.70 6.49
N GLU A 14 -1.95 -15.97 5.21
CA GLU A 14 -0.99 -16.62 4.32
C GLU A 14 0.18 -15.67 4.02
N LEU A 15 -0.11 -14.41 3.73
CA LEU A 15 0.92 -13.38 3.50
C LEU A 15 1.85 -13.24 4.72
N LEU A 16 1.27 -13.23 5.93
CA LEU A 16 2.03 -13.12 7.16
C LEU A 16 2.95 -14.33 7.38
N ALA A 17 2.46 -15.53 7.10
CA ALA A 17 3.25 -16.75 7.23
C ALA A 17 4.43 -16.76 6.24
N GLU A 18 4.18 -16.43 4.97
CA GLU A 18 5.22 -16.35 3.93
C GLU A 18 6.28 -15.30 4.26
N SER A 19 5.86 -14.09 4.66
CA SER A 19 6.79 -12.99 4.97
C SER A 19 7.64 -13.32 6.21
N GLN A 20 7.05 -13.98 7.20
CA GLN A 20 7.76 -14.42 8.40
C GLN A 20 8.86 -15.44 8.08
N GLU A 21 8.57 -16.40 7.21
CA GLU A 21 9.53 -17.41 6.76
C GLU A 21 10.69 -16.77 5.97
N GLN A 22 10.38 -15.86 5.04
CA GLN A 22 11.37 -15.16 4.22
C GLN A 22 12.30 -14.26 5.05
N LEU A 23 11.78 -13.61 6.09
CA LEU A 23 12.54 -12.70 6.95
C LEU A 23 13.20 -13.39 8.15
N HIS A 24 12.95 -14.69 8.34
CA HIS A 24 13.42 -15.46 9.49
C HIS A 24 13.09 -14.81 10.84
N LYS A 25 11.92 -14.18 10.94
CA LYS A 25 11.45 -13.53 12.16
C LYS A 25 10.52 -14.44 12.98
N THR A 26 10.56 -14.29 14.29
CA THR A 26 9.60 -14.95 15.19
C THR A 26 8.36 -14.10 15.38
N ASP A 27 7.25 -14.72 15.83
CA ASP A 27 6.01 -14.02 16.20
C ASP A 27 6.28 -12.92 17.23
N GLU A 28 7.17 -13.20 18.20
CA GLU A 28 7.59 -12.24 19.23
C GLU A 28 8.32 -11.02 18.66
N GLN A 29 9.21 -11.23 17.71
CA GLN A 29 9.95 -10.14 17.08
C GLN A 29 9.00 -9.22 16.32
N ILE A 30 8.12 -9.80 15.48
CA ILE A 30 7.15 -9.02 14.71
C ILE A 30 6.18 -8.30 15.66
N ALA A 31 5.65 -8.98 16.68
CA ALA A 31 4.72 -8.35 17.62
C ALA A 31 5.33 -7.15 18.34
N LYS A 32 6.61 -7.25 18.74
CA LYS A 32 7.36 -6.17 19.37
C LYS A 32 7.63 -5.01 18.40
N GLU A 33 8.04 -5.29 17.16
CA GLU A 33 8.29 -4.26 16.14
C GLU A 33 7.02 -3.47 15.79
N VAL A 34 5.87 -4.14 15.72
CA VAL A 34 4.57 -3.50 15.50
C VAL A 34 4.08 -2.71 16.73
N GLY A 35 4.63 -3.03 17.91
CA GLY A 35 4.25 -2.43 19.18
C GLY A 35 2.91 -2.95 19.70
N PHE A 36 2.66 -4.25 19.54
CA PHE A 36 1.57 -4.91 20.26
C PHE A 36 1.94 -5.10 21.74
N THR A 37 1.01 -4.75 22.63
CA THR A 37 1.23 -4.90 24.09
C THR A 37 1.34 -6.37 24.51
N GLN A 38 0.62 -7.25 23.83
CA GLN A 38 0.62 -8.68 24.10
C GLN A 38 1.13 -9.43 22.86
N THR A 39 2.09 -10.33 23.07
CA THR A 39 2.72 -11.13 22.01
C THR A 39 1.72 -11.96 21.20
N ASN A 40 0.70 -12.50 21.88
CA ASN A 40 -0.32 -13.35 21.28
C ASN A 40 -1.19 -12.63 20.23
N VAL A 41 -1.23 -11.30 20.23
CA VAL A 41 -2.03 -10.52 19.27
C VAL A 41 -1.62 -10.83 17.84
N TYR A 42 -0.32 -10.88 17.56
CA TYR A 42 0.19 -11.21 16.23
C TYR A 42 -0.21 -12.64 15.82
N THR A 43 -0.05 -13.61 16.72
CA THR A 43 -0.44 -15.01 16.46
C THR A 43 -1.95 -15.14 16.19
N MET A 44 -2.79 -14.43 16.95
CA MET A 44 -4.24 -14.43 16.73
C MET A 44 -4.63 -13.82 15.37
N ILE A 45 -3.93 -12.75 14.95
CA ILE A 45 -4.11 -12.16 13.61
C ILE A 45 -3.68 -13.15 12.54
N LYS A 46 -2.54 -13.81 12.70
CA LYS A 46 -2.04 -14.85 11.79
C LYS A 46 -2.98 -16.05 11.69
N GLN A 47 -3.73 -16.37 12.74
CA GLN A 47 -4.75 -17.42 12.75
C GLN A 47 -6.11 -16.95 12.20
N GLY A 48 -6.26 -15.65 11.89
CA GLY A 48 -7.53 -15.06 11.47
C GLY A 48 -8.59 -14.95 12.58
N THR A 49 -8.22 -15.19 13.84
CA THR A 49 -9.16 -15.10 14.99
C THR A 49 -9.31 -13.67 15.50
N LEU A 50 -8.35 -12.80 15.18
CA LEU A 50 -8.40 -11.37 15.48
C LEU A 50 -8.18 -10.55 14.20
N LYS A 51 -8.99 -9.51 14.03
CA LYS A 51 -8.83 -8.57 12.91
C LYS A 51 -7.60 -7.68 13.11
N MET A 52 -6.85 -7.44 12.04
CA MET A 52 -5.70 -6.52 12.06
C MET A 52 -6.14 -5.06 12.30
N PRO A 53 -5.64 -4.37 13.35
CA PRO A 53 -5.95 -2.96 13.58
C PRO A 53 -5.38 -2.07 12.47
N ILE A 54 -6.20 -1.17 11.92
CA ILE A 54 -5.82 -0.32 10.78
C ILE A 54 -4.67 0.64 11.14
N ASP A 55 -4.67 1.18 12.35
CA ASP A 55 -3.63 2.09 12.87
C ASP A 55 -2.24 1.43 13.00
N LYS A 56 -2.20 0.09 13.02
CA LYS A 56 -0.96 -0.69 13.13
C LYS A 56 -0.46 -1.23 11.78
N VAL A 57 -1.20 -1.00 10.69
CA VAL A 57 -0.86 -1.55 9.36
C VAL A 57 0.49 -1.03 8.87
N GLU A 58 0.78 0.25 9.04
CA GLU A 58 2.06 0.82 8.59
C GLU A 58 3.24 0.23 9.37
N ALA A 59 3.07 0.03 10.68
CA ALA A 59 4.10 -0.59 11.52
C ALA A 59 4.31 -2.07 11.13
N LEU A 60 3.24 -2.81 10.85
CA LEU A 60 3.32 -4.18 10.36
C LEU A 60 4.01 -4.25 9.01
N ALA A 61 3.63 -3.40 8.06
CA ALA A 61 4.25 -3.31 6.74
C ALA A 61 5.77 -3.16 6.83
N LYS A 62 6.27 -2.30 7.73
CA LYS A 62 7.70 -2.15 8.00
C LYS A 62 8.31 -3.40 8.64
N ALA A 63 7.63 -4.00 9.60
CA ALA A 63 8.11 -5.20 10.29
C ALA A 63 8.26 -6.41 9.34
N ILE A 64 7.41 -6.52 8.33
CA ILE A 64 7.41 -7.62 7.34
C ILE A 64 7.97 -7.21 5.97
N ASP A 65 8.60 -6.04 5.86
CA ASP A 65 9.16 -5.50 4.61
C ASP A 65 8.21 -5.58 3.40
N TYR A 66 6.96 -5.15 3.60
CA TYR A 66 5.91 -5.21 2.59
C TYR A 66 5.35 -3.81 2.27
N PRO A 67 4.94 -3.51 1.02
CA PRO A 67 4.36 -2.21 0.67
C PRO A 67 3.10 -1.90 1.50
N ALA A 68 3.16 -0.82 2.28
CA ALA A 68 2.10 -0.46 3.23
C ALA A 68 0.73 -0.21 2.56
N ALA A 69 0.72 0.35 1.35
CA ALA A 69 -0.52 0.59 0.60
C ALA A 69 -1.21 -0.73 0.20
N ASP A 70 -0.43 -1.71 -0.24
CA ASP A 70 -0.96 -3.02 -0.64
C ASP A 70 -1.44 -3.81 0.59
N LEU A 71 -0.70 -3.75 1.69
CA LEU A 71 -1.12 -4.37 2.96
C LEU A 71 -2.39 -3.73 3.51
N LEU A 72 -2.50 -2.40 3.47
CA LEU A 72 -3.70 -1.69 3.91
C LEU A 72 -4.92 -2.09 3.07
N ARG A 73 -4.75 -2.19 1.75
CA ARG A 73 -5.82 -2.64 0.86
C ARG A 73 -6.25 -4.06 1.17
N LEU A 74 -5.31 -4.97 1.43
CA LEU A 74 -5.59 -6.34 1.87
C LEU A 74 -6.37 -6.38 3.19
N VAL A 75 -5.90 -5.63 4.20
CA VAL A 75 -6.54 -5.55 5.52
C VAL A 75 -7.95 -4.97 5.43
N LEU A 76 -8.16 -3.93 4.62
CA LEU A 76 -9.49 -3.35 4.41
C LEU A 76 -10.43 -4.32 3.68
N ARG A 77 -9.91 -5.07 2.69
CA ARG A 77 -10.68 -6.09 1.97
C ARG A 77 -11.20 -7.18 2.91
N ASP A 78 -10.34 -7.66 3.83
CA ASP A 78 -10.69 -8.72 4.76
C ASP A 78 -11.57 -8.21 5.93
N ASN A 79 -11.26 -7.03 6.48
CA ASN A 79 -11.94 -6.53 7.68
C ASN A 79 -13.24 -5.77 7.39
N MET A 80 -13.25 -4.98 6.31
CA MET A 80 -14.24 -3.93 6.02
C MET A 80 -14.48 -3.77 4.50
N PRO A 81 -14.93 -4.82 3.80
CA PRO A 81 -15.06 -4.82 2.34
C PRO A 81 -15.95 -3.68 1.81
N ASP A 82 -17.02 -3.32 2.52
CA ASP A 82 -17.91 -2.22 2.13
C ASP A 82 -17.21 -0.85 2.22
N VAL A 83 -16.33 -0.66 3.22
CA VAL A 83 -15.53 0.57 3.35
C VAL A 83 -14.50 0.64 2.24
N LEU A 84 -13.83 -0.47 1.93
CA LEU A 84 -12.93 -0.53 0.79
C LEU A 84 -13.66 -0.19 -0.51
N ALA A 85 -14.83 -0.78 -0.76
CA ALA A 85 -15.63 -0.49 -1.96
C ALA A 85 -16.08 0.98 -2.01
N ALA A 86 -16.46 1.57 -0.87
CA ALA A 86 -16.80 2.98 -0.79
C ALA A 86 -15.59 3.88 -1.09
N ILE A 87 -14.42 3.58 -0.51
CA ILE A 87 -13.16 4.27 -0.79
C ILE A 87 -12.82 4.14 -2.27
N GLU A 88 -12.83 2.93 -2.81
CA GLU A 88 -12.49 2.69 -4.22
C GLU A 88 -13.45 3.41 -5.15
N ARG A 89 -14.74 3.53 -4.82
CA ARG A 89 -15.75 4.26 -5.61
C ARG A 89 -15.65 5.78 -5.49
N ILE A 90 -15.35 6.31 -4.30
CA ILE A 90 -15.28 7.76 -4.05
C ILE A 90 -13.93 8.30 -4.52
N TRP A 91 -12.86 7.56 -4.28
CA TRP A 91 -11.49 7.91 -4.64
C TRP A 91 -11.05 7.34 -5.99
N THR A 92 -11.91 6.67 -6.77
CA THR A 92 -11.54 6.24 -8.14
C THR A 92 -11.13 7.41 -9.02
N GLY A 93 -11.66 8.62 -8.76
CA GLY A 93 -11.23 9.85 -9.41
C GLY A 93 -9.86 10.39 -8.98
N LEU A 94 -9.27 9.82 -7.92
CA LEU A 94 -7.93 10.14 -7.40
C LEU A 94 -6.90 9.05 -7.73
N ALA A 95 -7.35 7.86 -8.15
CA ALA A 95 -6.48 6.76 -8.53
C ALA A 95 -5.94 7.01 -9.94
N LEU A 96 -4.65 7.36 -10.03
CA LEU A 96 -3.97 7.51 -11.30
C LEU A 96 -3.98 6.18 -12.06
N THR A 97 -4.41 6.22 -13.32
CA THR A 97 -4.20 5.14 -14.27
C THR A 97 -2.70 4.85 -14.43
N GLY A 98 -2.33 3.68 -14.97
CA GLY A 98 -0.92 3.31 -15.14
C GLY A 98 -0.10 4.34 -15.93
N ASN A 99 -0.71 4.99 -16.93
CA ASN A 99 -0.05 6.05 -17.70
C ASN A 99 0.08 7.36 -16.91
N GLU A 100 -0.95 7.74 -16.15
CA GLU A 100 -0.89 8.92 -15.27
C GLU A 100 0.13 8.74 -14.13
N LYS A 101 0.29 7.52 -13.61
CA LYS A 101 1.33 7.20 -12.63
C LYS A 101 2.73 7.38 -13.22
N LYS A 102 2.98 6.88 -14.44
CA LYS A 102 4.25 7.11 -15.17
C LYS A 102 4.52 8.59 -15.39
N LEU A 103 3.48 9.39 -15.66
CA LEU A 103 3.60 10.83 -15.81
C LEU A 103 4.05 11.48 -14.50
N VAL A 104 3.41 11.15 -13.38
CA VAL A 104 3.77 11.67 -12.06
C VAL A 104 5.17 11.24 -11.62
N GLU A 105 5.58 9.99 -11.90
CA GLU A 105 6.93 9.50 -11.63
C GLU A 105 7.99 10.25 -12.45
N SER A 106 7.74 10.45 -13.75
CA SER A 106 8.63 11.21 -14.64
C SER A 106 8.76 12.66 -14.17
N TYR A 107 7.65 13.26 -13.76
CA TYR A 107 7.61 14.60 -13.19
C TYR A 107 8.49 14.70 -11.94
N ARG A 108 8.32 13.80 -10.96
CA ARG A 108 9.11 13.77 -9.72
C ARG A 108 10.60 13.58 -9.98
N TYR A 109 10.95 12.69 -10.90
CA TYR A 109 12.33 12.41 -11.29
C TYR A 109 13.02 13.66 -11.85
N LEU A 110 12.36 14.36 -12.77
CA LEU A 110 12.92 15.55 -13.43
C LEU A 110 12.92 16.79 -12.53
N ALA A 111 11.87 16.97 -11.72
CA ALA A 111 11.77 18.08 -10.78
C ALA A 111 12.79 17.96 -9.62
N LYS A 112 13.23 16.74 -9.29
CA LYS A 112 14.15 16.44 -8.18
C LYS A 112 13.66 17.03 -6.85
N GLY A 113 12.35 16.96 -6.61
CA GLY A 113 11.71 17.47 -5.39
C GLY A 113 11.53 18.99 -5.33
N ARG A 114 11.86 19.72 -6.40
CA ARG A 114 11.54 21.15 -6.52
C ARG A 114 10.09 21.34 -6.95
N ASP A 115 9.49 22.44 -6.52
CA ASP A 115 8.15 22.85 -6.95
C ASP A 115 8.25 23.52 -8.34
N VAL A 116 7.99 22.74 -9.39
CA VAL A 116 8.21 23.15 -10.79
C VAL A 116 6.89 23.09 -11.55
N ALA A 117 6.39 24.22 -12.04
CA ALA A 117 5.15 24.21 -12.81
C ALA A 117 5.32 23.44 -14.14
N PRO A 118 4.46 22.46 -14.46
CA PRO A 118 4.47 21.83 -15.78
C PRO A 118 3.97 22.82 -16.82
N LEU A 119 4.64 22.87 -17.98
CA LEU A 119 4.17 23.65 -19.12
C LEU A 119 3.59 22.69 -20.17
N VAL A 120 2.31 22.88 -20.47
CA VAL A 120 1.57 22.07 -21.46
C VAL A 120 1.44 22.90 -22.73
N MET A 121 1.94 22.38 -23.85
CA MET A 121 1.81 23.02 -25.17
C MET A 121 0.77 22.25 -25.99
N ASP A 122 -0.19 22.97 -26.57
CA ASP A 122 -1.32 22.36 -27.27
C ASP A 122 -0.93 21.85 -28.67
N GLY A 123 -1.32 20.60 -29.01
CA GLY A 123 -0.85 19.85 -30.19
C GLY A 123 -0.62 18.35 -29.91
N GLN A 124 0.44 17.73 -30.45
CA GLN A 124 0.84 16.34 -30.13
C GLN A 124 1.53 16.25 -28.74
N SER A 125 0.79 16.66 -27.70
CA SER A 125 1.02 16.48 -26.25
C SER A 125 2.46 16.16 -25.79
N ILE A 126 3.25 17.21 -25.55
CA ILE A 126 4.54 17.14 -24.84
C ILE A 126 4.35 17.86 -23.49
N ILE A 127 4.73 17.19 -22.39
CA ILE A 127 4.81 17.82 -21.07
C ILE A 127 6.27 18.16 -20.81
N ALA A 128 6.57 19.47 -20.77
CA ALA A 128 7.90 19.98 -20.47
C ALA A 128 7.96 20.52 -19.04
N LEU A 129 9.11 20.36 -18.38
CA LEU A 129 9.38 20.93 -17.06
C LEU A 129 10.33 22.11 -17.21
N ALA A 130 9.81 23.31 -16.98
CA ALA A 130 10.60 24.53 -17.00
C ALA A 130 11.07 24.84 -15.58
N ALA A 131 12.36 24.62 -15.30
CA ALA A 131 12.98 25.16 -14.10
C ALA A 131 13.35 26.63 -14.36
N ALA A 132 12.77 27.54 -13.59
CA ALA A 132 13.26 28.92 -13.47
C ALA A 132 14.50 28.98 -12.57
#